data_AF-A0A816S3D2-F1
#
_entry.id   AF-A0A816S3D2-F1
#
_cell.length_a   1.000
_cell.length_b   1.000
_cell.length_c   1.000
_cell.angle_alpha   90.00
_cell.angle_beta   90.00
_cell.angle_gamma   90.00
#
_symmetry.space_group_name_H-M   'P 1'
#
loop_
_entity.id
_entity.type
_entity.pdbx_description
1 polymer ?
#
loop_
_entity_poly.entity_id
_entity_poly.type
_entity_poly.pdbx_seq_one_letter_code
_entity_poly.pdbx_strand_id
1 'polypeptide(L)'
;NIPANAKWTHNGVTVAGGHGKGDATNQLNRPLGLFVDDDQTVLIADHLNHRVMQWKNGDTTNGQVVAGGKGKGNGLHQLFHPTDVLIDKETDSLIICDCGNRRVVRWSRRSGTTQGEILIDNINCYGL
;
A
#
# COMPACT_ATOMS: atom_id res chain seq x y z
N ASN A 1 -9.47 -3.70 -27.57
CA ASN A 1 -9.63 -4.96 -28.31
C ASN A 1 -8.81 -6.06 -27.67
N ILE A 2 -9.40 -6.84 -26.76
CA ILE A 2 -8.79 -8.11 -26.32
C ILE A 2 -9.11 -9.13 -27.44
N PRO A 3 -8.12 -9.81 -28.04
CA PRO A 3 -8.38 -10.78 -29.10
C PRO A 3 -9.23 -11.95 -28.58
N ALA A 4 -10.12 -12.46 -29.41
CA ALA A 4 -11.13 -13.49 -29.08
C ALA A 4 -10.54 -14.84 -28.61
N ASN A 5 -9.22 -14.97 -28.57
CA ASN A 5 -8.46 -16.16 -28.17
C ASN A 5 -7.40 -15.88 -27.09
N ALA A 6 -7.52 -14.76 -26.35
CA ALA A 6 -6.69 -14.50 -25.18
C ALA A 6 -6.89 -15.64 -24.16
N LYS A 7 -5.97 -16.61 -24.16
CA LYS A 7 -5.89 -17.67 -23.15
C LYS A 7 -5.10 -17.12 -21.97
N TRP A 8 -5.68 -17.17 -20.78
CA TRP A 8 -4.95 -16.96 -19.54
C TRP A 8 -3.80 -17.97 -19.48
N THR A 9 -2.56 -17.48 -19.38
CA THR A 9 -1.41 -18.34 -19.09
C THR A 9 -1.47 -18.69 -17.60
N HIS A 10 -1.30 -19.97 -17.27
CA HIS A 10 -1.53 -20.49 -15.91
C HIS A 10 -0.35 -20.23 -14.95
N ASN A 11 0.60 -19.36 -15.31
CA ASN A 11 1.81 -19.13 -14.53
C ASN A 11 1.70 -17.83 -13.76
N GLY A 12 1.57 -17.93 -12.44
CA GLY A 12 1.73 -16.79 -11.55
C GLY A 12 3.20 -16.37 -11.46
N VAL A 13 3.44 -15.07 -11.38
CA VAL A 13 4.77 -14.49 -11.15
C VAL A 13 4.72 -13.61 -9.91
N THR A 14 5.80 -13.62 -9.13
CA THR A 14 5.96 -12.70 -8.01
C THR A 14 6.31 -11.32 -8.56
N VAL A 15 5.51 -10.31 -8.22
CA VAL A 15 5.67 -8.94 -8.72
C VAL A 15 6.12 -7.92 -7.66
N ALA A 16 6.08 -8.31 -6.39
CA ALA A 16 6.48 -7.51 -5.23
C ALA A 16 6.75 -8.44 -4.04
N GLY A 17 7.72 -8.09 -3.19
CA GLY A 17 8.10 -8.91 -2.03
C GLY A 17 8.54 -10.33 -2.42
N GLY A 18 8.05 -11.35 -1.74
CA GLY A 18 8.35 -12.76 -2.05
C GLY A 18 9.60 -13.33 -1.37
N HIS A 19 10.27 -12.54 -0.52
CA HIS A 19 11.47 -12.97 0.23
C HIS A 19 11.15 -13.38 1.67
N GLY A 20 9.96 -13.94 1.89
CA GLY A 20 9.48 -14.41 3.19
C GLY A 20 8.76 -13.33 4.02
N LYS A 21 8.31 -13.75 5.21
CA LYS A 21 7.67 -12.88 6.20
C LYS A 21 8.73 -12.08 6.97
N GLY A 22 8.58 -10.77 7.02
CA GLY A 22 9.45 -9.89 7.79
C GLY A 22 9.19 -8.41 7.47
N ASP A 23 10.08 -7.54 7.94
CA ASP A 23 9.97 -6.08 7.83
C ASP A 23 11.06 -5.45 6.95
N ALA A 24 11.94 -6.26 6.35
CA ALA A 24 12.86 -5.78 5.32
C ALA A 24 12.11 -5.20 4.11
N THR A 25 12.79 -4.40 3.29
CA THR A 25 12.20 -3.74 2.11
C THR A 25 11.80 -4.69 0.99
N ASN A 26 12.25 -5.94 1.02
CA ASN A 26 11.86 -7.02 0.11
C ASN A 26 10.90 -8.03 0.75
N GLN A 27 10.41 -7.75 1.97
CA GLN A 27 9.56 -8.63 2.75
C GLN A 27 8.22 -7.95 3.09
N LEU A 28 7.22 -8.78 3.38
CA LEU A 28 5.87 -8.37 3.75
C LEU A 28 5.41 -9.17 4.97
N ASN A 29 4.46 -8.65 5.74
CA ASN A 29 3.90 -9.31 6.91
C ASN A 29 2.38 -9.18 6.95
N ARG A 30 1.70 -10.25 6.50
CA ARG A 30 0.24 -10.33 6.36
C ARG A 30 -0.34 -9.14 5.56
N PRO A 31 0.12 -8.87 4.33
CA PRO A 31 -0.45 -7.81 3.52
C PRO A 31 -1.95 -8.09 3.25
N LEU A 32 -2.79 -7.05 3.21
CA LEU A 32 -4.25 -7.22 3.07
C LEU A 32 -4.84 -6.58 1.82
N GLY A 33 -4.38 -5.39 1.44
CA GLY A 33 -4.86 -4.66 0.26
C GLY A 33 -3.72 -4.26 -0.65
N LEU A 34 -4.01 -4.12 -1.94
CA LEU A 34 -3.04 -3.70 -2.94
C LEU A 34 -3.71 -2.88 -4.04
N PHE A 35 -2.92 -2.00 -4.65
CA PHE A 35 -3.33 -1.20 -5.81
C PHE A 35 -2.22 -1.22 -6.86
N VAL A 36 -2.60 -1.28 -8.13
CA VAL A 36 -1.66 -1.19 -9.26
C VAL A 36 -2.06 -0.01 -10.11
N ASP A 37 -1.14 0.93 -10.34
CA ASP A 37 -1.38 2.08 -11.22
C ASP A 37 -1.04 1.78 -12.69
N ASP A 38 -1.35 2.73 -13.58
CA ASP A 38 -1.12 2.58 -15.02
C ASP A 38 0.37 2.49 -15.39
N ASP A 39 1.26 3.01 -14.53
CA ASP A 39 2.72 2.93 -14.67
C ASP A 39 3.29 1.62 -14.10
N GLN A 40 2.42 0.68 -13.73
CA GLN A 40 2.75 -0.61 -13.14
C GLN A 40 3.45 -0.46 -11.78
N THR A 41 3.13 0.60 -11.04
CA THR A 41 3.50 0.73 -9.63
C THR A 41 2.57 -0.12 -8.79
N VAL A 42 3.12 -0.99 -7.95
CA VAL A 42 2.38 -1.85 -7.03
C VAL A 42 2.48 -1.28 -5.62
N LEU A 43 1.35 -0.88 -5.05
CA LEU A 43 1.21 -0.47 -3.67
C LEU A 43 0.61 -1.60 -2.84
N ILE A 44 1.12 -1.81 -1.63
CA ILE A 44 0.66 -2.88 -0.74
C ILE A 44 0.51 -2.34 0.68
N ALA A 45 -0.68 -2.52 1.26
CA ALA A 45 -0.93 -2.32 2.68
C ALA A 45 -0.32 -3.48 3.49
N ASP A 46 0.87 -3.24 4.04
CA ASP A 46 1.65 -4.20 4.82
C ASP A 46 1.19 -4.18 6.28
N HIS A 47 0.02 -4.78 6.50
CA HIS A 47 -0.81 -4.60 7.69
C HIS A 47 -0.09 -4.81 9.03
N LEU A 48 0.65 -5.91 9.20
CA LEU A 48 1.35 -6.19 10.47
C LEU A 48 2.68 -5.45 10.61
N ASN A 49 3.19 -4.82 9.56
CA ASN A 49 4.33 -3.92 9.63
C ASN A 49 3.91 -2.44 9.71
N HIS A 50 2.61 -2.15 9.69
CA HIS A 50 2.04 -0.82 9.89
C HIS A 50 2.60 0.23 8.92
N ARG A 51 2.65 -0.17 7.65
CA ARG A 51 3.22 0.64 6.57
C ARG A 51 2.50 0.36 5.26
N VAL A 52 2.66 1.27 4.31
CA VAL A 52 2.38 1.01 2.90
C VAL A 52 3.70 0.94 2.15
N MET A 53 3.83 -0.10 1.35
CA MET A 53 5.00 -0.36 0.54
C MET A 53 4.70 -0.12 -0.94
N GLN A 54 5.72 0.29 -1.69
CA GLN A 54 5.68 0.50 -3.13
C GLN A 54 6.76 -0.33 -3.82
N TRP A 55 6.42 -0.96 -4.94
CA TRP A 55 7.35 -1.58 -5.89
C TRP A 55 7.03 -1.17 -7.31
N LYS A 56 8.04 -1.27 -8.19
CA LYS A 56 7.79 -1.38 -9.62
C LYS A 56 7.43 -2.83 -9.94
N ASN A 57 6.42 -3.07 -10.78
CA ASN A 57 5.99 -4.42 -11.14
C ASN A 57 7.16 -5.30 -11.60
N GLY A 58 7.32 -6.44 -10.94
CA GLY A 58 8.37 -7.42 -11.20
C GLY A 58 9.65 -7.21 -10.38
N ASP A 59 9.80 -6.05 -9.73
CA ASP A 59 10.87 -5.83 -8.76
C ASP A 59 10.46 -6.46 -7.42
N THR A 60 11.17 -7.51 -7.03
CA THR A 60 10.90 -8.21 -5.77
C THR A 60 11.83 -7.75 -4.64
N THR A 61 12.82 -6.92 -4.94
CA THR A 61 13.94 -6.61 -4.04
C THR A 61 13.96 -5.17 -3.54
N ASN A 62 13.53 -4.20 -4.37
CA ASN A 62 13.70 -2.78 -4.07
C ASN A 62 12.38 -2.11 -3.66
N GLY A 63 11.76 -2.64 -2.61
CA GLY A 63 10.55 -2.03 -2.06
C GLY A 63 10.84 -0.74 -1.31
N GLN A 64 9.88 0.18 -1.33
CA GLN A 64 9.98 1.48 -0.68
C GLN A 64 8.83 1.69 0.28
N VAL A 65 9.11 2.17 1.49
CA VAL A 65 8.06 2.63 2.41
C VAL A 65 7.58 3.98 1.94
N VAL A 66 6.31 4.09 1.58
CA VAL A 66 5.70 5.34 1.08
C VAL A 66 4.71 5.97 2.07
N ALA A 67 4.28 5.21 3.07
CA ALA A 67 3.52 5.72 4.21
C ALA A 67 3.73 4.83 5.45
N GLY A 68 3.65 5.43 6.64
CA GLY A 68 3.88 4.74 7.91
C GLY A 68 5.33 4.26 8.07
N GLY A 69 5.52 3.05 8.63
CA GLY A 69 6.85 2.45 8.83
C GLY A 69 7.68 3.08 9.96
N LYS A 70 7.07 3.91 10.80
CA LYS A 70 7.66 4.47 12.04
C LYS A 70 7.08 3.81 13.30
N GLY A 71 6.84 2.50 13.19
CA GLY A 71 6.12 1.72 14.19
C GLY A 71 4.62 1.97 14.18
N LYS A 72 3.92 1.15 14.95
CA LYS A 72 2.48 1.29 15.23
C LYS A 72 2.21 2.59 15.99
N GLY A 73 1.18 3.32 15.58
CA GLY A 73 0.62 4.40 16.40
C GLY A 73 -0.45 5.21 15.67
N ASN A 74 -0.96 6.23 16.35
CA ASN A 74 -2.05 7.10 15.85
C ASN A 74 -1.55 8.49 15.42
N GLY A 75 -0.25 8.78 15.55
CA GLY A 75 0.34 9.99 15.01
C GLY A 75 0.13 10.09 13.50
N LEU A 76 0.17 11.30 12.94
CA LEU A 76 -0.04 11.49 11.51
C LEU A 76 1.09 10.90 10.64
N HIS A 77 2.27 10.67 11.22
CA HIS A 77 3.39 9.97 10.58
C HIS A 77 3.38 8.45 10.82
N GLN A 78 2.33 7.92 11.47
CA GLN A 78 2.18 6.51 11.80
C GLN A 78 0.89 5.94 11.23
N LEU A 79 0.91 4.63 11.03
CA LEU A 79 -0.27 3.83 10.73
C LEU A 79 -0.42 2.77 11.83
N PHE A 80 -1.61 2.18 11.91
CA PHE A 80 -1.90 1.03 12.74
C PHE A 80 -2.84 0.11 11.98
N HIS A 81 -2.29 -1.02 11.51
CA HIS A 81 -3.03 -2.04 10.76
C HIS A 81 -3.68 -1.47 9.48
N PRO A 82 -2.92 -0.87 8.55
CA PRO A 82 -3.51 -0.46 7.27
C PRO A 82 -4.06 -1.70 6.55
N THR A 83 -5.27 -1.60 6.02
CA THR A 83 -5.95 -2.73 5.36
C THR A 83 -6.02 -2.54 3.86
N ASP A 84 -6.02 -1.31 3.38
CA ASP A 84 -6.13 -1.00 1.96
C ASP A 84 -5.49 0.34 1.60
N VAL A 85 -5.15 0.50 0.32
CA VAL A 85 -4.57 1.73 -0.24
C VAL A 85 -4.99 1.91 -1.70
N LEU A 86 -5.25 3.15 -2.11
CA LEU A 86 -5.37 3.53 -3.51
C LEU A 86 -4.65 4.85 -3.79
N ILE A 87 -4.46 5.18 -5.07
CA ILE A 87 -3.95 6.49 -5.50
C ILE A 87 -5.13 7.37 -5.89
N ASP A 88 -5.22 8.53 -5.24
CA ASP A 88 -5.98 9.67 -5.74
C ASP A 88 -5.09 10.46 -6.72
N LYS A 89 -5.37 10.31 -8.01
CA LYS A 89 -4.62 10.97 -9.10
C LYS A 89 -4.87 12.47 -9.17
N GLU A 90 -6.01 12.96 -8.67
CA GLU A 90 -6.33 14.39 -8.71
C GLU A 90 -5.45 15.17 -7.73
N THR A 91 -5.23 14.60 -6.55
CA THR A 91 -4.41 15.24 -5.51
C THR A 91 -2.96 14.72 -5.46
N ASP A 92 -2.61 13.72 -6.28
CA ASP A 92 -1.35 12.97 -6.23
C ASP A 92 -1.03 12.49 -4.80
N SER A 93 -1.99 11.77 -4.22
CA SER A 93 -1.92 11.28 -2.86
C SER A 93 -2.31 9.81 -2.77
N LEU A 94 -1.84 9.14 -1.72
CA LEU A 94 -2.36 7.86 -1.28
C LEU A 94 -3.59 8.09 -0.41
N ILE A 95 -4.63 7.29 -0.60
CA ILE A 95 -5.74 7.18 0.35
C ILE A 95 -5.58 5.82 1.02
N ILE A 96 -5.50 5.80 2.34
CA ILE A 96 -5.15 4.61 3.11
C ILE A 96 -6.24 4.36 4.14
N CYS A 97 -6.77 3.15 4.16
CA CYS A 97 -7.63 2.72 5.25
C CYS A 97 -6.77 2.22 6.42
N ASP A 98 -6.66 3.06 7.45
CA ASP A 98 -5.85 2.88 8.66
C ASP A 98 -6.72 2.27 9.78
N CYS A 99 -7.11 1.01 9.59
CA CYS A 99 -8.24 0.41 10.32
C CYS A 99 -8.05 0.35 11.83
N GLY A 100 -6.83 0.11 12.31
CA GLY A 100 -6.52 0.06 13.74
C GLY A 100 -6.69 1.42 14.41
N ASN A 101 -6.56 2.50 13.65
CA ASN A 101 -6.83 3.87 14.10
C ASN A 101 -8.27 4.33 13.77
N ARG A 102 -9.09 3.48 13.14
CA ARG A 102 -10.50 3.75 12.78
C ARG A 102 -10.67 5.03 11.94
N ARG A 103 -9.80 5.19 10.95
CA ARG A 103 -9.74 6.38 10.09
C ARG A 103 -9.31 6.04 8.67
N VAL A 104 -9.67 6.92 7.75
CA VAL A 104 -9.08 7.00 6.40
C VAL A 104 -8.17 8.22 6.37
N VAL A 105 -6.93 8.03 5.91
CA VAL A 105 -5.95 9.10 5.80
C VAL A 105 -5.52 9.32 4.36
N ARG A 106 -5.24 10.58 4.02
CA ARG A 106 -4.55 10.98 2.79
C ARG A 106 -3.07 11.17 3.07
N TRP A 107 -2.20 10.65 2.21
CA TRP A 107 -0.76 10.86 2.30
C TRP A 107 -0.23 11.40 0.97
N SER A 108 0.24 12.64 0.95
CA SER A 108 0.77 13.25 -0.28
C SER A 108 2.01 12.50 -0.77
N ARG A 109 2.06 12.21 -2.08
CA ARG A 109 3.22 11.57 -2.72
C ARG A 109 4.30 12.58 -3.10
N ARG A 110 4.04 13.87 -2.91
CA ARG A 110 5.00 14.95 -3.18
C ARG A 110 6.15 14.91 -2.18
N SER A 111 7.35 15.20 -2.68
CA SER A 111 8.58 15.20 -1.90
C SER A 111 8.47 16.10 -0.65
N GLY A 112 9.02 15.62 0.47
CA GLY A 112 9.02 16.33 1.75
C GLY A 112 7.81 16.07 2.65
N THR A 113 6.79 15.34 2.18
CA THR A 113 5.66 14.96 3.05
C THR A 113 5.99 13.72 3.88
N THR A 114 5.92 13.84 5.21
CA THR A 114 6.23 12.75 6.16
C THR A 114 5.06 12.35 7.04
N GLN A 115 3.90 12.97 6.83
CA GLN A 115 2.69 12.75 7.62
C GLN A 115 1.46 12.74 6.73
N GLY A 116 0.47 11.93 7.11
CA GLY A 116 -0.85 11.94 6.52
C GLY A 116 -1.77 13.02 7.10
N GLU A 117 -2.94 13.12 6.49
CA GLU A 117 -4.05 13.98 6.89
C GLU A 117 -5.28 13.09 7.07
N ILE A 118 -6.05 13.33 8.14
CA ILE A 118 -7.27 12.58 8.38
C ILE A 118 -8.36 13.08 7.44
N LEU A 119 -8.92 12.18 6.62
CA LEU A 119 -10.08 12.49 5.77
C LEU A 119 -11.39 12.14 6.46
N ILE A 120 -11.40 10.99 7.13
CA ILE A 120 -12.57 10.44 7.83
C ILE A 120 -12.07 9.77 9.09
N ASP A 121 -12.74 9.97 10.22
CA ASP A 121 -12.43 9.32 11.49
C ASP A 121 -13.68 8.73 12.17
N ASN A 122 -13.43 8.00 13.25
CA ASN A 122 -14.45 7.30 14.02
C ASN A 122 -15.29 6.31 13.19
N ILE A 123 -14.63 5.63 12.24
CA ILE A 123 -15.25 4.63 11.38
C ILE A 123 -14.49 3.31 11.42
N ASN A 124 -15.20 2.20 11.23
CA ASN A 124 -14.55 0.94 10.88
C ASN A 124 -14.34 0.94 9.36
N CYS A 125 -13.09 1.12 8.92
CA CYS A 125 -12.74 0.95 7.52
C CYS A 125 -12.00 -0.39 7.36
N TYR A 126 -12.26 -1.12 6.27
CA TYR A 126 -11.57 -2.39 5.95
C TYR A 126 -11.15 -2.49 4.48
N GLY A 127 -11.57 -1.54 3.65
CA GLY A 127 -11.34 -1.46 2.21
C GLY A 127 -11.74 -0.08 1.68
N LEU A 128 -11.27 0.27 0.49
CA LEU A 128 -11.54 1.54 -0.19
C LEU A 128 -12.24 1.33 -1.55
#